data_AF-A0A1Q6WQG8-F1
#
_entry.id   AF-A0A1Q6WQG8-F1
#
_cell.length_a   1.000
_cell.length_b   1.000
_cell.length_c   1.000
_cell.angle_alpha   90.00
_cell.angle_beta   90.00
_cell.angle_gamma   90.00
#
_symmetry.space_group_name_H-M   'P 1'
#
loop_
_entity.id
_entity.type
_entity.pdbx_description
1 polymer ?
#
loop_
_entity_poly.entity_id
_entity_poly.type
_entity_poly.pdbx_seq_one_letter_code
_entity_poly.pdbx_strand_id
1 'polypeptide(L)'
;MPEGKSRRVALVLAAAALALGAVGAFWLTRFARQVDRDPGLIYRDPGTLEKLLKRASDAERAGDRATAISVYRFVVAVGEGPARDRGRGLEVAPHVAAARAGLSRLGVPDTQPGPPR
;
A
#
# COMPACT_ATOMS: atom_id res chain seq x y z
N MET A 1 40.47 28.85 28.75
CA MET A 1 39.02 28.63 28.94
C MET A 1 38.32 28.58 27.57
N PRO A 2 38.23 27.41 26.91
CA PRO A 2 37.64 27.28 25.57
C PRO A 2 36.10 27.09 25.59
N GLU A 3 35.40 27.62 26.60
CA GLU A 3 33.99 27.28 26.86
C GLU A 3 33.01 27.83 25.82
N GLY A 4 33.34 28.94 25.17
CA GLY A 4 32.44 29.60 24.21
C GLY A 4 32.24 28.84 22.89
N LYS A 5 33.25 28.06 22.44
CA LYS A 5 33.21 27.36 21.15
C LYS A 5 32.47 26.02 21.27
N SER A 6 32.77 25.25 22.31
CA SER A 6 32.09 23.98 22.60
C SER A 6 30.60 24.17 22.88
N ARG A 7 30.22 25.24 23.60
CA ARG A 7 28.81 25.55 23.89
C ARG A 7 28.01 25.91 22.62
N ARG A 8 28.62 26.65 21.69
CA ARG A 8 28.00 26.95 20.38
C ARG A 8 27.82 25.70 19.53
N VAL A 9 28.82 24.82 19.49
CA VAL A 9 28.72 23.54 18.77
C VAL A 9 27.62 22.66 19.35
N ALA A 10 27.53 22.55 20.68
CA ALA A 10 26.47 21.80 21.34
C ALA A 10 25.07 22.36 21.01
N LEU A 11 24.91 23.68 20.97
CA LEU A 11 23.65 24.33 20.59
C LEU A 11 23.28 24.06 19.13
N VAL A 12 24.24 24.11 18.21
CA VAL A 12 24.01 23.80 16.80
C VAL A 12 23.60 22.34 16.62
N LEU A 13 24.26 21.41 17.31
CA LEU A 13 23.89 19.99 17.27
C LEU A 13 22.51 19.74 17.86
N ALA A 14 22.17 20.39 18.98
CA ALA A 14 20.85 20.28 19.58
C ALA A 14 19.76 20.82 18.63
N ALA A 15 20.01 21.96 17.98
CA ALA A 15 19.09 22.51 16.98
C ALA A 15 18.94 21.59 15.78
N ALA A 16 20.03 21.00 15.28
CA ALA A 16 20.00 20.05 14.18
C ALA A 16 19.24 18.76 14.54
N ALA A 17 19.45 18.23 15.74
CA ALA A 17 18.73 17.06 16.25
C ALA A 17 17.23 17.34 16.38
N LEU A 18 16.85 18.51 16.90
CA LEU A 18 15.46 18.94 16.98
C LEU A 18 14.83 19.11 15.60
N ALA A 19 15.55 19.69 14.64
CA ALA A 19 15.07 19.83 13.27
C ALA A 19 14.85 18.46 12.61
N LEU A 20 15.79 17.52 12.76
CA LEU A 20 15.66 16.15 12.27
C LEU A 20 14.47 15.43 12.91
N GLY A 21 14.29 15.57 14.22
CA GLY A 21 13.14 15.01 14.94
C GLY A 21 11.80 15.57 14.44
N ALA A 22 11.71 16.89 14.27
CA ALA A 22 10.50 17.55 13.78
C ALA A 22 10.15 17.14 12.34
N VAL A 23 11.15 17.08 11.45
CA VAL A 23 10.97 16.63 10.07
C VAL A 23 10.56 15.16 10.02
N GLY A 24 11.19 14.29 10.83
CA GLY A 24 10.84 12.89 10.94
C GLY A 24 9.40 12.68 11.43
N ALA A 25 8.99 13.38 12.49
CA ALA A 25 7.62 13.32 13.02
C ALA A 25 6.59 13.85 12.01
N PHE A 26 6.90 14.93 11.29
CA PHE A 26 6.06 15.44 10.23
C PHE A 26 5.88 14.41 9.10
N TRP A 27 6.97 13.78 8.66
CA TRP A 27 6.93 12.77 7.62
C TRP A 27 6.14 11.53 8.05
N LEU A 28 6.34 11.05 9.29
CA LEU A 28 5.61 9.91 9.84
C LEU A 28 4.11 10.18 9.94
N THR A 29 3.72 11.36 10.43
CA THR A 29 2.29 11.74 10.51
C THR A 29 1.66 11.95 9.14
N ARG A 30 2.42 12.44 8.16
CA ARG A 30 2.00 12.55 6.75
C ARG A 30 1.78 11.16 6.15
N PHE A 31 2.67 10.21 6.41
CA PHE A 31 2.58 8.83 5.97
C PHE A 31 1.40 8.10 6.63
N ALA A 32 1.24 8.23 7.95
CA ALA A 32 0.09 7.65 8.67
C ALA A 32 -1.24 8.15 8.11
N ARG A 33 -1.37 9.45 7.84
CA ARG A 33 -2.56 10.02 7.17
C ARG A 33 -2.75 9.55 5.74
N GLN A 34 -1.68 9.14 5.06
CA GLN A 34 -1.76 8.60 3.71
C GLN A 34 -2.19 7.13 3.72
N VAL A 35 -1.68 6.33 4.67
CA VAL A 35 -2.10 4.94 4.89
C VAL A 35 -3.55 4.87 5.39
N ASP A 36 -3.97 5.76 6.28
CA ASP A 36 -5.35 5.83 6.78
C ASP A 36 -6.35 6.12 5.64
N ARG A 37 -5.94 6.94 4.66
CA ARG A 37 -6.75 7.24 3.47
C ARG A 37 -6.65 6.19 2.37
N ASP A 38 -5.58 5.41 2.36
CA ASP A 38 -5.29 4.39 1.35
C ASP A 38 -4.55 3.20 1.97
N PRO A 39 -5.28 2.30 2.64
CA PRO A 39 -4.67 1.13 3.27
C PRO A 39 -4.03 0.17 2.23
N GLY A 40 -4.40 0.29 0.96
CA GLY A 40 -3.82 -0.47 -0.16
C GLY A 40 -2.44 0.04 -0.61
N LEU A 41 -1.99 1.21 -0.14
CA LEU A 41 -0.75 1.84 -0.60
C LEU A 41 0.49 0.95 -0.44
N ILE A 42 0.55 0.17 0.64
CA ILE A 42 1.68 -0.73 0.96
C ILE A 42 1.68 -1.96 0.03
N TYR A 43 0.53 -2.30 -0.56
CA TYR A 43 0.33 -3.52 -1.34
C TYR A 43 0.34 -3.30 -2.86
N ARG A 44 0.37 -2.05 -3.35
CA ARG A 44 0.52 -1.69 -4.78
C ARG A 44 1.96 -1.83 -5.31
N ASP A 45 2.71 -2.78 -4.77
CA ASP A 45 3.99 -3.19 -5.34
C ASP A 45 3.73 -4.28 -6.42
N PRO A 46 4.20 -4.09 -7.67
CA PRO A 46 3.94 -5.05 -8.76
C PRO A 46 4.38 -6.48 -8.42
N GLY A 47 5.55 -6.64 -7.80
CA GLY A 47 6.06 -7.97 -7.43
C GLY A 47 5.21 -8.65 -6.35
N THR A 48 4.59 -7.87 -5.46
CA THR A 48 3.64 -8.38 -4.47
C THR A 48 2.32 -8.78 -5.12
N LEU A 49 1.78 -7.98 -6.04
CA LEU A 49 0.56 -8.32 -6.77
C LEU A 49 0.73 -9.56 -7.65
N GLU A 50 1.89 -9.72 -8.28
CA GLU A 50 2.22 -10.92 -9.07
C GLU A 50 2.20 -12.19 -8.20
N LYS A 51 2.80 -12.14 -7.00
CA LYS A 51 2.75 -13.26 -6.04
C LYS A 51 1.33 -13.58 -5.60
N LEU A 52 0.50 -12.56 -5.39
CA LEU A 52 -0.91 -12.74 -5.02
C LEU A 52 -1.71 -13.36 -6.16
N LEU A 53 -1.51 -12.92 -7.40
CA LEU A 53 -2.14 -13.52 -8.58
C LEU A 53 -1.74 -14.98 -8.76
N LYS A 54 -0.46 -15.29 -8.57
CA LYS A 54 0.03 -16.67 -8.60
C LYS A 54 -0.66 -17.52 -7.53
N ARG A 55 -0.74 -17.02 -6.29
CA ARG A 55 -1.44 -17.72 -5.19
C ARG A 55 -2.91 -17.95 -5.50
N ALA A 56 -3.60 -16.96 -6.05
CA ALA A 56 -5.00 -17.10 -6.45
C ALA A 56 -5.18 -18.14 -7.56
N SER A 57 -4.30 -18.14 -8.56
CA SER A 57 -4.30 -19.12 -9.64
C SER A 57 -4.03 -20.54 -9.13
N ASP A 58 -3.09 -20.69 -8.20
CA ASP A 58 -2.78 -21.98 -7.59
C ASP A 58 -3.95 -22.48 -6.73
N ALA A 59 -4.65 -21.59 -6.01
CA ALA A 59 -5.88 -21.92 -5.28
C ALA A 59 -7.05 -22.30 -6.21
N GLU A 60 -7.24 -21.58 -7.32
CA GLU A 60 -8.24 -21.89 -8.35
C GLU A 60 -8.01 -23.31 -8.92
N ARG A 61 -6.75 -23.65 -9.23
CA ARG A 61 -6.37 -24.99 -9.72
C ARG A 61 -6.53 -26.09 -8.67
N ALA A 62 -6.32 -25.77 -7.40
CA ALA A 62 -6.55 -26.69 -6.28
C ALA A 62 -8.05 -26.88 -5.96
N GLY A 63 -8.95 -26.15 -6.61
CA GLY A 63 -10.39 -26.16 -6.33
C GLY A 63 -10.79 -25.34 -5.11
N ASP A 64 -9.85 -24.64 -4.46
CA ASP A 64 -10.13 -23.72 -3.35
C ASP A 64 -10.65 -22.38 -3.89
N ARG A 65 -11.94 -22.42 -4.26
CA ARG A 65 -12.64 -21.29 -4.87
C ARG A 65 -12.71 -20.09 -3.93
N ALA A 66 -12.86 -20.31 -2.62
CA ALA A 66 -12.99 -19.24 -1.62
C ALA A 66 -11.69 -18.44 -1.50
N THR A 67 -10.56 -19.13 -1.42
CA THR A 67 -9.24 -18.49 -1.40
C THR A 67 -8.97 -17.76 -2.72
N ALA A 68 -9.27 -18.37 -3.88
CA ALA A 68 -9.08 -17.71 -5.18
C ALA A 68 -9.90 -16.41 -5.29
N ILE A 69 -11.19 -16.45 -4.94
CA ILE A 69 -12.08 -15.27 -4.98
C ILE A 69 -11.58 -14.16 -4.06
N SER A 70 -11.23 -14.49 -2.81
CA SER A 70 -10.78 -13.49 -1.83
C SER A 70 -9.49 -12.79 -2.27
N VAL A 71 -8.54 -13.55 -2.80
CA VAL A 71 -7.26 -12.98 -3.26
C VAL A 71 -7.44 -12.14 -4.53
N TYR A 72 -8.23 -12.59 -5.51
CA TYR A 72 -8.51 -11.77 -6.69
C TYR A 72 -9.23 -10.47 -6.34
N ARG A 73 -10.23 -10.50 -5.45
CA ARG A 73 -10.92 -9.29 -4.96
C ARG A 73 -9.97 -8.34 -4.25
N PHE A 74 -9.07 -8.88 -3.43
CA PHE A 74 -8.05 -8.06 -2.77
C PHE A 74 -7.16 -7.32 -3.79
N VAL A 75 -6.70 -7.99 -4.84
CA VAL A 75 -5.89 -7.36 -5.91
C VAL A 75 -6.66 -6.24 -6.62
N VAL A 76 -7.96 -6.44 -6.91
CA VAL A 76 -8.82 -5.40 -7.50
C VAL A 76 -8.97 -4.20 -6.56
N ALA A 77 -9.34 -4.44 -5.31
CA ALA A 77 -9.56 -3.38 -4.30
C ALA A 77 -8.29 -2.57 -4.03
N VAL A 78 -7.14 -3.23 -3.93
CA VAL A 78 -5.84 -2.58 -3.75
C VAL A 78 -5.44 -1.81 -4.99
N GLY A 79 -5.62 -2.37 -6.19
CA GLY A 79 -5.17 -1.75 -7.43
C GLY A 79 -6.01 -0.56 -7.91
N GLU A 80 -7.29 -0.45 -7.53
CA GLU A 80 -8.15 0.69 -7.90
C GLU A 80 -7.74 1.99 -7.21
N GLY A 81 -7.47 1.94 -5.90
CA GLY A 81 -6.89 3.04 -5.12
C GLY A 81 -7.58 4.41 -5.20
N PRO A 82 -7.04 5.42 -4.48
CA PRO A 82 -7.54 6.78 -4.57
C PRO A 82 -7.19 7.39 -5.94
N ALA A 83 -8.13 8.13 -6.55
CA ALA A 83 -7.99 8.76 -7.87
C ALA A 83 -6.75 9.67 -8.06
N ARG A 84 -6.07 10.04 -6.98
CA ARG A 84 -4.84 10.85 -6.98
C ARG A 84 -3.59 10.05 -7.36
N ASP A 85 -3.64 8.72 -7.34
CA ASP A 85 -2.51 7.82 -7.63
C ASP A 85 -2.53 7.24 -9.07
N ARG A 86 -3.19 7.92 -10.02
CA ARG A 86 -3.30 7.46 -11.44
C ARG A 86 -1.97 7.01 -12.06
N GLY A 87 -0.84 7.63 -11.70
CA GLY A 87 0.48 7.24 -12.19
C GLY A 87 0.90 5.83 -11.75
N ARG A 88 0.72 5.48 -10.46
CA ARG A 88 0.92 4.09 -9.98
C ARG A 88 -0.17 3.14 -10.45
N GLY A 89 -1.40 3.65 -10.60
CA GLY A 89 -2.54 2.90 -11.13
C GLY A 89 -2.26 2.27 -12.51
N LEU A 90 -1.44 2.92 -13.35
CA LEU A 90 -1.03 2.38 -14.65
C LEU A 90 -0.11 1.15 -14.53
N GLU A 91 0.79 1.11 -13.53
CA GLU A 91 1.70 -0.01 -13.32
C GLU A 91 0.97 -1.25 -12.77
N VAL A 92 -0.05 -1.04 -11.93
CA VAL A 92 -0.86 -2.12 -11.37
C VAL A 92 -2.07 -2.50 -12.24
N ALA A 93 -2.42 -1.71 -13.26
CA ALA A 93 -3.55 -1.97 -14.15
C ALA A 93 -3.56 -3.37 -14.80
N PRO A 94 -2.42 -3.92 -15.29
CA PRO A 94 -2.38 -5.28 -15.81
C PRO A 94 -2.73 -6.34 -14.77
N HIS A 95 -2.32 -6.12 -13.52
CA HIS A 95 -2.58 -7.03 -12.40
C HIS A 95 -4.06 -7.00 -12.00
N VAL A 96 -4.66 -5.81 -11.98
CA VAL A 96 -6.10 -5.62 -11.76
C VAL A 96 -6.90 -6.30 -12.87
N ALA A 97 -6.51 -6.13 -14.13
CA ALA A 97 -7.17 -6.78 -15.25
C ALA A 97 -7.10 -8.32 -15.16
N ALA A 98 -5.94 -8.86 -14.79
CA ALA A 98 -5.76 -10.30 -14.57
C ALA A 98 -6.64 -10.82 -13.41
N ALA A 99 -6.77 -10.06 -12.33
CA ALA A 99 -7.64 -10.41 -11.20
C ALA A 99 -9.12 -10.43 -11.59
N ARG A 100 -9.60 -9.41 -12.33
CA ARG A 100 -10.98 -9.38 -12.86
C ARG A 100 -11.25 -10.55 -13.80
N ALA A 101 -10.28 -10.91 -14.64
CA ALA A 101 -10.40 -12.08 -15.50
C ALA A 101 -10.53 -13.38 -14.67
N GLY A 102 -9.81 -13.49 -13.55
CA GLY A 102 -9.98 -14.58 -12.59
C GLY A 102 -11.37 -14.63 -11.96
N LEU A 103 -11.88 -13.51 -11.48
CA LEU A 103 -13.23 -13.41 -10.93
C LEU A 103 -14.31 -13.72 -11.96
N SER A 104 -14.12 -13.28 -13.20
CA SER A 104 -15.02 -13.57 -14.33
C SER A 104 -15.08 -15.07 -14.65
N ARG A 105 -13.93 -15.77 -14.68
CA ARG A 105 -13.89 -17.24 -14.84
C ARG A 105 -14.62 -17.96 -13.71
N LEU A 106 -14.52 -17.42 -12.50
CA LEU A 106 -15.21 -17.94 -11.33
C LEU A 106 -16.68 -17.50 -11.25
N GLY A 107 -17.19 -16.69 -12.19
CA GLY A 107 -18.57 -16.22 -12.21
C GLY A 107 -18.95 -15.30 -11.03
N VAL A 108 -17.97 -14.56 -10.48
CA VAL A 108 -18.16 -13.72 -9.29
C VAL A 108 -17.96 -12.24 -9.67
N PRO A 109 -18.80 -11.31 -9.19
CA PRO A 109 -18.59 -9.90 -9.41
C PRO A 109 -17.37 -9.37 -8.62
N ASP A 110 -16.71 -8.38 -9.22
CA ASP A 110 -15.49 -7.75 -8.71
C ASP A 110 -15.65 -7.07 -7.35
N THR A 111 -16.86 -6.60 -7.03
CA THR A 111 -17.16 -5.90 -5.79
C THR A 111 -17.54 -6.85 -4.67
N GLN A 112 -17.00 -6.60 -3.48
CA GLN A 112 -17.45 -7.24 -2.25
C GLN A 112 -18.81 -6.61 -1.86
N PRO A 113 -19.81 -7.40 -1.43
CA PRO A 113 -21.02 -6.84 -0.83
C PRO A 113 -20.63 -5.93 0.34
N GLY A 114 -21.17 -4.71 0.34
CA GLY A 114 -20.94 -3.77 1.44
C GLY A 114 -21.44 -4.34 2.77
N PRO A 115 -20.95 -3.84 3.92
CA PRO A 115 -21.46 -4.27 5.21
C PRO A 115 -22.99 -4.04 5.28
N PRO A 116 -23.75 -4.95 5.92
CA PRO A 116 -25.17 -4.73 6.14
C PRO A 116 -25.35 -3.43 6.92
N ARG A 117 -26.28 -2.59 6.46
CA ARG A 117 -26.68 -1.36 7.16
C ARG A 117 -27.49 -1.70 8.41
#